data_AF-A0A1F3TR74-F1
#
_entry.id   AF-A0A1F3TR74-F1
#
_cell.length_a   1.000
_cell.length_b   1.000
_cell.length_c   1.000
_cell.angle_alpha   90.00
_cell.angle_beta   90.00
_cell.angle_gamma   90.00
#
_symmetry.space_group_name_H-M   'P 1'
#
loop_
_entity.id
_entity.type
_entity.pdbx_description
1 polymer ?
#
loop_
_entity_poly.entity_id
_entity_poly.type
_entity_poly.pdbx_seq_one_letter_code
_entity_poly.pdbx_strand_id
1 'polypeptide(L)'
;MDQAARLYETGKLYCDRGDYALALPQLMEASKLYLAEKQHNSYLKCLQNILRIYAEREEFEKITQVKENLHDLVIREGIELNSKTYYVLGLCSSFKGQPENAIEYLKKALTLALEKDNKEDMCYSILGLAICYKQMKKFEDALKEIYNLNIFLQVLNIPELRASAANTNALILLDLKKHEHALEVLWIAYEELKNTKHLTLAIGVLGNIGIVLFEMGQKDAAKVYLNLAYKALDPENNKRAIRQISKYLTTMAAESQGSADLIFDLDNHSVVEKNVGRIDFKNQFILLDLLKLFISNQGHIFSKEYLVEHVWKQNYDPEVHDNKIYVTIKRLRKLIEPDYDKPKYIFRAKNGYYLNKSSKIQMLENRAEGAL
;
A
#
# COMPACT_ATOMS: atom_id res chain seq x y z
N MET A 1 -21.63 -29.84 -22.53
CA MET A 1 -21.06 -29.29 -21.27
C MET A 1 -22.20 -28.87 -20.38
N ASP A 2 -22.28 -29.50 -19.21
CA ASP A 2 -23.18 -29.12 -18.12
C ASP A 2 -23.12 -27.60 -17.87
N GLN A 3 -24.28 -26.96 -17.73
CA GLN A 3 -24.40 -25.50 -17.53
C GLN A 3 -23.64 -25.07 -16.27
N ALA A 4 -23.70 -25.86 -15.20
CA ALA A 4 -23.01 -25.59 -13.94
C ALA A 4 -21.48 -25.55 -14.13
N ALA A 5 -20.94 -26.49 -14.92
CA ALA A 5 -19.51 -26.55 -15.23
C ALA A 5 -19.01 -25.33 -16.01
N ARG A 6 -19.80 -24.85 -16.99
CA ARG A 6 -19.43 -23.64 -17.74
C ARG A 6 -19.42 -22.40 -16.87
N LEU A 7 -20.42 -22.25 -16.00
CA LEU A 7 -20.49 -21.15 -15.04
C LEU A 7 -19.32 -21.18 -14.05
N TYR A 8 -18.97 -22.36 -13.53
CA TYR A 8 -17.83 -22.53 -12.64
C TYR A 8 -16.51 -22.16 -13.31
N GLU A 9 -16.22 -22.67 -14.52
CA GLU A 9 -14.97 -22.37 -15.22
C GLU A 9 -14.86 -20.88 -15.58
N THR A 10 -15.97 -20.25 -15.97
CA THR A 10 -15.99 -18.80 -16.25
C THR A 10 -15.76 -17.99 -14.97
N GLY A 11 -16.43 -18.36 -13.89
CA GLY A 11 -16.28 -17.71 -12.59
C GLY A 11 -14.85 -17.87 -12.03
N LYS A 12 -14.26 -19.05 -12.18
CA LYS A 12 -12.86 -19.32 -11.82
C LYS A 12 -11.89 -18.46 -12.64
N LEU A 13 -12.12 -18.32 -13.94
CA LEU A 13 -11.27 -17.48 -14.79
C LEU A 13 -11.34 -16.00 -14.37
N TYR A 14 -12.51 -15.50 -13.99
CA TYR A 14 -12.62 -14.16 -13.40
C TYR A 14 -11.93 -14.05 -12.04
N CYS A 15 -12.01 -15.08 -11.19
CA CYS A 15 -11.23 -15.12 -9.94
C CYS A 15 -9.72 -15.01 -10.20
N ASP A 16 -9.21 -15.77 -11.16
CA ASP A 16 -7.78 -15.79 -11.50
C ASP A 16 -7.30 -14.43 -12.03
N ARG A 17 -8.19 -13.67 -12.66
CA ARG A 17 -7.95 -12.28 -13.11
C ARG A 17 -8.11 -11.23 -12.01
N GLY A 18 -8.69 -11.57 -10.86
CA GLY A 18 -9.05 -10.60 -9.82
C GLY A 18 -10.38 -9.86 -10.06
N ASP A 19 -11.16 -10.25 -11.08
CA ASP A 19 -12.43 -9.63 -11.47
C ASP A 19 -13.60 -10.19 -10.61
N TYR A 20 -13.52 -10.02 -9.29
CA TYR A 20 -14.43 -10.68 -8.35
C TYR A 20 -15.90 -10.27 -8.49
N ALA A 21 -16.18 -9.08 -9.01
CA ALA A 21 -17.54 -8.61 -9.27
C ALA A 21 -18.23 -9.45 -10.36
N LEU A 22 -17.47 -9.93 -11.34
CA LEU A 22 -17.95 -10.82 -12.40
C LEU A 22 -17.92 -12.28 -11.96
N ALA A 23 -16.96 -12.66 -11.12
CA ALA A 23 -16.81 -14.04 -10.62
C ALA A 23 -17.93 -14.47 -9.68
N LEU A 24 -18.31 -13.62 -8.71
CA LEU A 24 -19.26 -13.99 -7.65
C LEU A 24 -20.62 -14.45 -8.17
N PRO A 25 -21.32 -13.71 -9.06
CA PRO A 25 -22.61 -14.15 -9.58
C PRO A 25 -22.55 -15.52 -10.25
N GLN A 26 -21.50 -15.76 -11.05
CA GLN A 26 -21.33 -17.03 -11.77
C GLN A 26 -21.06 -18.20 -10.83
N LEU A 27 -20.19 -18.01 -9.83
CA LEU A 27 -19.89 -19.04 -8.84
C LEU A 27 -21.09 -19.34 -7.93
N MET A 28 -21.90 -18.33 -7.61
CA MET A 28 -23.13 -18.49 -6.84
C MET A 28 -24.21 -19.23 -7.62
N GLU A 29 -24.32 -18.98 -8.93
CA GLU A 29 -25.25 -19.72 -9.78
C GLU A 29 -24.79 -21.17 -9.97
N ALA A 30 -23.50 -21.38 -10.23
CA ALA A 30 -22.93 -22.72 -10.32
C ALA A 30 -23.12 -23.52 -9.03
N SER A 31 -22.92 -22.90 -7.86
CA SER A 31 -23.09 -23.58 -6.57
C SER A 31 -24.54 -24.03 -6.34
N LYS A 32 -25.52 -23.19 -6.70
CA LYS A 32 -26.95 -23.56 -6.61
C LYS A 32 -27.29 -24.75 -7.50
N LEU A 33 -26.79 -24.76 -8.74
CA LEU A 33 -27.02 -25.87 -9.67
C LEU A 33 -26.38 -27.17 -9.16
N TYR A 34 -25.11 -27.12 -8.73
CA TYR A 34 -24.44 -28.31 -8.18
C TYR A 34 -25.11 -28.84 -6.92
N LEU A 35 -25.67 -27.97 -6.09
CA LEU A 35 -26.42 -28.38 -4.91
C LEU A 35 -27.73 -29.09 -5.31
N ALA A 36 -28.46 -28.57 -6.31
CA ALA A 36 -29.69 -29.19 -6.81
C ALA A 36 -29.44 -30.58 -7.42
N GLU A 37 -28.27 -30.76 -8.05
CA GLU A 37 -27.85 -32.05 -8.63
C GLU A 37 -27.13 -32.98 -7.63
N LYS A 38 -27.03 -32.59 -6.35
CA LYS A 38 -26.29 -33.32 -5.30
C LYS A 38 -24.82 -33.59 -5.63
N GLN A 39 -24.21 -32.74 -6.46
CA GLN A 39 -22.78 -32.79 -6.76
C GLN A 39 -21.96 -32.08 -5.67
N HIS A 40 -21.86 -32.69 -4.49
CA HIS A 40 -21.25 -32.06 -3.30
C HIS A 40 -19.79 -31.61 -3.52
N ASN A 41 -18.97 -32.38 -4.23
CA ASN A 41 -17.58 -32.01 -4.50
C ASN A 41 -17.47 -30.74 -5.37
N SER A 42 -18.29 -30.62 -6.41
CA SER A 42 -18.32 -29.44 -7.29
C SER A 42 -18.89 -28.22 -6.57
N TYR A 43 -19.90 -28.42 -5.72
CA TYR A 43 -20.42 -27.40 -4.81
C TYR A 43 -19.33 -26.85 -3.87
N LEU A 44 -18.55 -27.72 -3.23
CA LEU A 44 -17.45 -27.31 -2.35
C LEU A 44 -16.39 -26.49 -3.11
N LYS A 45 -16.05 -26.85 -4.35
CA LYS A 45 -15.13 -26.06 -5.19
C LYS A 45 -15.65 -24.64 -5.46
N CYS A 46 -16.96 -24.49 -5.68
CA CYS A 46 -17.56 -23.16 -5.83
C CYS A 46 -17.46 -22.37 -4.53
N LEU A 47 -17.84 -22.98 -3.40
CA LEU A 47 -17.77 -22.35 -2.09
C LEU A 47 -16.35 -21.92 -1.71
N GLN A 48 -15.34 -22.74 -2.00
CA GLN A 48 -13.93 -22.40 -1.75
C GLN A 48 -13.52 -21.10 -2.44
N ASN A 49 -13.93 -20.88 -3.69
CA ASN A 49 -13.64 -19.65 -4.42
C ASN A 49 -14.46 -18.46 -3.88
N ILE A 50 -15.75 -18.66 -3.58
CA ILE A 50 -16.62 -17.62 -3.01
C ILE A 50 -16.08 -17.14 -1.66
N LEU A 51 -15.72 -18.07 -0.77
CA LEU A 51 -15.13 -17.75 0.53
C LEU A 51 -13.81 -17.00 0.39
N ARG A 52 -12.96 -17.39 -0.56
CA ARG A 52 -11.69 -16.71 -0.83
C ARG A 52 -11.92 -15.27 -1.33
N ILE A 53 -12.90 -15.06 -2.21
CA ILE A 53 -13.29 -13.72 -2.65
C ILE A 53 -13.77 -12.87 -1.46
N TYR A 54 -14.67 -13.39 -0.64
CA TYR A 54 -15.15 -12.66 0.54
C TYR A 54 -14.04 -12.36 1.54
N ALA A 55 -13.06 -13.25 1.67
CA ALA A 55 -11.90 -13.01 2.53
C ALA A 55 -11.04 -11.85 1.99
N GLU A 56 -10.74 -11.81 0.70
CA GLU A 56 -9.97 -10.71 0.09
C GLU A 56 -10.71 -9.36 0.15
N ARG A 57 -12.05 -9.38 0.06
CA ARG A 57 -12.93 -8.20 0.20
C ARG A 57 -13.26 -7.82 1.63
N GLU A 58 -12.81 -8.60 2.61
CA GLU A 58 -13.09 -8.43 4.05
C GLU A 58 -14.60 -8.43 4.39
N GLU A 59 -15.41 -9.18 3.63
CA GLU A 59 -16.86 -9.33 3.83
C GLU A 59 -17.16 -10.44 4.85
N PHE A 60 -16.73 -10.24 6.10
CA PHE A 60 -16.75 -11.27 7.15
C PHE A 60 -18.15 -11.73 7.57
N GLU A 61 -19.17 -10.88 7.42
CA GLU A 61 -20.57 -11.24 7.67
C GLU A 61 -21.02 -12.32 6.67
N LYS A 62 -20.70 -12.15 5.38
CA LYS A 62 -21.04 -13.14 4.35
C LYS A 62 -20.27 -14.44 4.52
N ILE A 63 -19.01 -14.38 4.96
CA ILE A 63 -18.23 -15.59 5.31
C ILE A 63 -18.93 -16.35 6.43
N THR A 64 -19.41 -15.65 7.46
CA THR A 64 -20.13 -16.26 8.59
C THR A 64 -21.40 -16.96 8.10
N GLN A 65 -22.21 -16.28 7.27
CA GLN A 65 -23.41 -16.86 6.69
C GLN A 65 -23.13 -18.10 5.82
N VAL A 66 -22.11 -18.05 4.97
CA VAL A 66 -21.72 -19.21 4.15
C VAL A 66 -21.24 -20.38 5.01
N LYS A 67 -20.51 -20.09 6.10
CA LYS A 67 -20.04 -21.10 7.06
C LYS A 67 -21.19 -21.78 7.80
N GLU A 68 -22.19 -21.02 8.26
CA GLU A 68 -23.40 -21.54 8.90
C GLU A 68 -24.19 -22.41 7.94
N ASN A 69 -24.47 -21.92 6.74
CA ASN A 69 -25.16 -22.70 5.70
C ASN A 69 -24.42 -24.00 5.35
N LEU A 70 -23.07 -23.96 5.28
CA LEU A 70 -22.26 -25.15 5.04
C LEU A 70 -22.34 -26.13 6.21
N HIS A 71 -22.34 -25.64 7.46
CA HIS A 71 -22.45 -26.48 8.64
C HIS A 71 -23.79 -27.22 8.70
N ASP A 72 -24.90 -26.50 8.47
CA ASP A 72 -26.24 -27.08 8.42
C ASP A 72 -26.35 -28.14 7.33
N LEU A 73 -25.75 -27.88 6.16
CA LEU A 73 -25.72 -28.81 5.05
C LEU A 73 -24.92 -30.08 5.38
N VAL A 74 -23.77 -29.94 6.04
CA VAL A 74 -22.95 -31.08 6.49
C VAL A 74 -23.72 -31.96 7.46
N ILE A 75 -24.47 -31.36 8.40
CA ILE A 75 -25.30 -32.11 9.36
C ILE A 75 -26.48 -32.81 8.66
N ARG A 76 -27.17 -32.09 7.77
CA ARG A 76 -28.39 -32.59 7.10
C ARG A 76 -28.11 -33.69 6.09
N GLU A 77 -27.06 -33.54 5.29
CA GLU A 77 -26.75 -34.41 4.16
C GLU A 77 -25.54 -35.32 4.39
N GLY A 78 -24.86 -35.19 5.55
CA GLY A 78 -23.70 -36.03 5.88
C GLY A 78 -22.49 -35.77 4.98
N ILE A 79 -22.33 -34.55 4.45
CA ILE A 79 -21.26 -34.22 3.51
C ILE A 79 -19.92 -34.17 4.24
N GLU A 80 -18.95 -34.96 3.78
CA GLU A 80 -17.57 -34.86 4.26
C GLU A 80 -16.84 -33.68 3.61
N LEU A 81 -16.28 -32.79 4.44
CA LEU A 81 -15.45 -31.68 3.98
C LEU A 81 -14.04 -32.17 3.63
N ASN A 82 -13.51 -31.68 2.52
CA ASN A 82 -12.13 -31.96 2.10
C ASN A 82 -11.11 -31.00 2.74
N SER A 83 -9.83 -31.37 2.65
CA SER A 83 -8.65 -30.62 3.07
C SER A 83 -8.69 -29.16 2.61
N LYS A 84 -8.96 -28.93 1.32
CA LYS A 84 -9.00 -27.59 0.73
C LYS A 84 -10.10 -26.69 1.32
N THR A 85 -11.26 -27.25 1.65
CA THR A 85 -12.33 -26.49 2.34
C THR A 85 -11.88 -26.05 3.72
N TYR A 86 -11.27 -26.93 4.52
CA TYR A 86 -10.73 -26.56 5.83
C TYR A 86 -9.61 -25.52 5.72
N TYR A 87 -8.73 -25.63 4.72
CA TYR A 87 -7.70 -24.63 4.44
C TYR A 87 -8.31 -23.25 4.18
N VAL A 88 -9.33 -23.15 3.33
CA VAL A 88 -10.00 -21.86 3.03
C VAL A 88 -10.70 -21.28 4.26
N LEU A 89 -11.34 -22.12 5.09
CA LEU A 89 -11.93 -21.68 6.37
C LEU A 89 -10.86 -21.17 7.35
N GLY A 90 -9.69 -21.82 7.39
CA GLY A 90 -8.52 -21.36 8.13
C GLY A 90 -8.03 -20.00 7.65
N LEU A 91 -7.91 -19.82 6.33
CA LEU A 91 -7.51 -18.54 5.72
C LEU A 91 -8.50 -17.42 6.09
N CYS A 92 -9.81 -17.68 5.99
CA CYS A 92 -10.85 -16.72 6.38
C CYS A 92 -10.73 -16.32 7.86
N SER A 93 -10.48 -17.30 8.74
CA SER A 93 -10.32 -17.06 10.18
C SER A 93 -9.06 -16.25 10.48
N SER A 94 -7.96 -16.52 9.76
CA SER A 94 -6.73 -15.73 9.85
C SER A 94 -6.95 -14.29 9.40
N PHE A 95 -7.68 -14.06 8.30
CA PHE A 95 -7.94 -12.70 7.80
C PHE A 95 -8.89 -11.91 8.71
N LYS A 96 -9.78 -12.61 9.43
CA LYS A 96 -10.62 -12.03 10.49
C LYS A 96 -9.80 -11.64 11.75
N GLY A 97 -8.52 -12.01 11.82
CA GLY A 97 -7.65 -11.75 12.98
C GLY A 97 -7.80 -12.78 14.10
N GLN A 98 -8.22 -14.01 13.78
CA GLN A 98 -8.34 -15.13 14.72
C GLN A 98 -7.35 -16.25 14.35
N PRO A 99 -6.03 -16.04 14.53
CA PRO A 99 -5.01 -16.99 14.11
C PRO A 99 -5.06 -18.33 14.87
N GLU A 100 -5.51 -18.35 16.12
CA GLU A 100 -5.64 -19.58 16.91
C GLU A 100 -6.71 -20.51 16.31
N ASN A 101 -7.90 -19.97 16.03
CA ASN A 101 -8.97 -20.71 15.35
C ASN A 101 -8.54 -21.15 13.94
N ALA A 102 -7.77 -20.31 13.24
CA ALA A 102 -7.24 -20.66 11.92
C ALA A 102 -6.31 -21.88 11.98
N ILE A 103 -5.43 -21.96 12.99
CA ILE A 103 -4.52 -23.09 13.18
C ILE A 103 -5.27 -24.40 13.37
N GLU A 104 -6.39 -24.42 14.09
CA GLU A 104 -7.21 -25.63 14.25
C GLU A 104 -7.73 -26.14 12.91
N TYR A 105 -8.30 -25.24 12.09
CA TYR A 105 -8.76 -25.59 10.74
C TYR A 105 -7.62 -26.06 9.83
N LEU A 106 -6.46 -25.39 9.88
CA LEU A 106 -5.30 -25.72 9.06
C LEU A 106 -4.64 -27.04 9.46
N LYS A 107 -4.58 -27.37 10.75
CA LYS A 107 -4.14 -28.68 11.23
C LYS A 107 -5.08 -29.78 10.74
N LYS A 108 -6.39 -29.56 10.82
CA LYS A 108 -7.38 -30.51 10.28
C LYS A 108 -7.25 -30.69 8.77
N ALA A 109 -7.02 -29.61 8.03
CA ALA A 109 -6.74 -29.65 6.59
C ALA A 109 -5.49 -30.47 6.28
N LEU A 110 -4.42 -30.29 7.04
CA LEU A 110 -3.17 -31.01 6.90
C LEU A 110 -3.33 -32.51 7.19
N THR A 111 -4.02 -32.89 8.27
CA THR A 111 -4.30 -34.30 8.58
C THR A 111 -5.08 -34.98 7.47
N LEU A 112 -6.13 -34.34 6.95
CA LEU A 112 -6.91 -34.90 5.83
C LEU A 112 -6.10 -34.99 4.53
N ALA A 113 -5.20 -34.04 4.29
CA ALA A 113 -4.33 -34.06 3.12
C ALA A 113 -3.28 -35.19 3.23
N LEU A 114 -2.76 -35.44 4.43
CA LEU A 114 -1.85 -36.56 4.73
C LEU A 114 -2.53 -37.91 4.54
N GLU A 115 -3.74 -38.08 5.07
CA GLU A 115 -4.52 -39.32 4.92
C GLU A 115 -4.81 -39.66 3.45
N LYS A 116 -4.95 -38.65 2.60
CA LYS A 116 -5.23 -38.79 1.17
C LYS A 116 -3.99 -38.71 0.27
N ASP A 117 -2.78 -38.59 0.84
CA ASP A 117 -1.51 -38.34 0.14
C ASP A 117 -1.59 -37.17 -0.88
N ASN A 118 -2.38 -36.14 -0.57
CA ASN A 118 -2.50 -34.96 -1.42
C ASN A 118 -1.43 -33.91 -1.07
N LYS A 119 -0.27 -34.06 -1.70
CA LYS A 119 0.91 -33.20 -1.47
C LYS A 119 0.65 -31.72 -1.72
N GLU A 120 -0.20 -31.36 -2.69
CA GLU A 120 -0.52 -29.96 -2.97
C GLU A 120 -1.30 -29.33 -1.81
N ASP A 121 -2.35 -29.99 -1.32
CA ASP A 121 -3.15 -29.51 -0.19
C ASP A 121 -2.35 -29.47 1.12
N MET A 122 -1.38 -30.39 1.29
CA MET A 122 -0.43 -30.33 2.39
C MET A 122 0.36 -29.02 2.36
N CYS A 123 0.92 -28.67 1.19
CA CYS A 123 1.72 -27.45 1.04
C CYS A 123 0.90 -26.18 1.31
N TYR A 124 -0.35 -26.09 0.84
CA TYR A 124 -1.25 -24.97 1.17
C TYR A 124 -1.51 -24.88 2.68
N SER A 125 -1.75 -26.02 3.33
CA SER A 125 -2.01 -26.07 4.77
C SER A 125 -0.79 -25.63 5.59
N ILE A 126 0.42 -26.08 5.21
CA ILE A 126 1.69 -25.67 5.83
C ILE A 126 1.93 -24.18 5.66
N LEU A 127 1.69 -23.63 4.46
CA LEU A 127 1.79 -22.18 4.23
C LEU A 127 0.82 -21.41 5.13
N GLY A 128 -0.43 -21.87 5.25
CA GLY A 128 -1.42 -21.27 6.14
C GLY A 128 -0.96 -21.25 7.59
N LEU A 129 -0.35 -22.34 8.07
CA LEU A 129 0.21 -22.43 9.43
C LEU A 129 1.35 -21.42 9.62
N ALA A 130 2.27 -21.32 8.66
CA ALA A 130 3.36 -20.34 8.70
C ALA A 130 2.84 -18.90 8.80
N ILE A 131 1.80 -18.55 8.02
CA ILE A 131 1.14 -17.23 8.07
C ILE A 131 0.55 -16.98 9.47
N CYS A 132 -0.13 -17.96 10.06
CA CYS A 132 -0.73 -17.81 11.39
C CYS A 132 0.34 -17.66 12.49
N TYR A 133 1.40 -18.48 12.45
CA TYR A 133 2.52 -18.36 13.39
C TYR A 133 3.23 -17.00 13.27
N LYS A 134 3.38 -16.47 12.06
CA LYS A 134 3.87 -15.11 11.82
C LYS A 134 2.96 -14.07 12.47
N GLN A 135 1.65 -14.15 12.29
CA GLN A 135 0.68 -13.23 12.92
C GLN A 135 0.79 -13.24 14.45
N MET A 136 1.05 -14.41 15.03
CA MET A 136 1.29 -14.58 16.47
C MET A 136 2.71 -14.22 16.93
N LYS A 137 3.58 -13.73 16.02
CA LYS A 137 5.01 -13.45 16.26
C LYS A 137 5.84 -14.67 16.70
N LYS A 138 5.38 -15.88 16.41
CA LYS A 138 6.11 -17.14 16.61
C LYS A 138 7.01 -17.41 15.41
N PHE A 139 8.06 -16.60 15.26
CA PHE A 139 8.89 -16.60 14.06
C PHE A 139 9.66 -17.91 13.85
N GLU A 140 10.12 -18.56 14.92
CA GLU A 140 10.83 -19.85 14.82
C GLU A 140 9.93 -20.95 14.26
N ASP A 141 8.71 -21.08 14.78
CA ASP A 141 7.71 -22.03 14.28
C ASP A 141 7.34 -21.73 12.83
N ALA A 142 7.13 -20.44 12.49
CA ALA A 142 6.80 -20.03 11.13
C ALA A 142 7.93 -20.37 10.13
N LEU A 143 9.19 -20.11 10.49
CA LEU A 143 10.35 -20.44 9.65
C LEU A 143 10.54 -21.94 9.49
N LYS A 144 10.25 -22.73 10.54
CA LYS A 144 10.26 -24.20 10.46
C LYS A 144 9.23 -24.70 9.45
N GLU A 145 8.00 -24.17 9.47
CA GLU A 145 6.98 -24.55 8.49
C GLU A 145 7.35 -24.11 7.06
N ILE A 146 7.96 -22.93 6.89
CA ILE A 146 8.48 -22.48 5.58
C ILE A 146 9.58 -23.41 5.07
N TYR A 147 10.49 -23.85 5.95
CA TYR A 147 11.53 -24.80 5.59
C TYR A 147 10.93 -26.13 5.13
N ASN A 148 9.97 -26.68 5.90
CA ASN A 148 9.25 -27.90 5.53
C ASN A 148 8.57 -27.75 4.16
N LEU A 149 7.88 -26.61 3.94
CA LEU A 149 7.22 -26.30 2.69
C LEU A 149 8.18 -26.26 1.50
N ASN A 150 9.35 -25.64 1.68
CA ASN A 150 10.36 -25.52 0.62
C ASN A 150 10.91 -26.89 0.18
N ILE A 151 11.01 -27.88 1.09
CA ILE A 151 11.40 -29.25 0.73
C ILE A 151 10.40 -29.85 -0.27
N PHE A 152 9.09 -29.69 -0.03
CA PHE A 152 8.08 -30.17 -0.97
C PHE A 152 8.12 -29.43 -2.31
N LEU A 153 8.34 -28.11 -2.29
CA LEU A 153 8.38 -27.26 -3.48
C LEU A 153 9.62 -27.42 -4.37
N GLN A 154 10.62 -28.20 -3.92
CA GLN A 154 11.71 -28.67 -4.79
C GLN A 154 11.23 -29.72 -5.78
N VAL A 155 10.23 -30.52 -5.39
CA VAL A 155 9.66 -31.60 -6.21
C VAL A 155 8.37 -31.15 -6.89
N LEU A 156 7.58 -30.30 -6.23
CA LEU A 156 6.34 -29.75 -6.76
C LEU A 156 6.58 -28.43 -7.50
N ASN A 157 6.21 -28.38 -8.78
CA ASN A 157 6.31 -27.15 -9.57
C ASN A 157 5.04 -26.30 -9.45
N ILE A 158 4.93 -25.56 -8.36
CA ILE A 158 3.80 -24.66 -8.06
C ILE A 158 4.37 -23.24 -7.78
N PRO A 159 4.62 -22.44 -8.83
CA PRO A 159 5.30 -21.14 -8.71
C PRO A 159 4.58 -20.16 -7.77
N GLU A 160 3.25 -20.13 -7.79
CA GLU A 160 2.43 -19.27 -6.94
C GLU A 160 2.60 -19.58 -5.45
N LEU A 161 2.80 -20.86 -5.12
CA LEU A 161 2.98 -21.32 -3.75
C LEU A 161 4.39 -21.03 -3.27
N ARG A 162 5.40 -21.22 -4.14
CA ARG A 162 6.80 -20.84 -3.89
C ARG A 162 6.94 -19.35 -3.63
N ALA A 163 6.32 -18.53 -4.46
CA ALA A 163 6.34 -17.08 -4.27
C ALA A 163 5.59 -16.65 -3.01
N SER A 164 4.47 -17.29 -2.67
CA SER A 164 3.73 -17.00 -1.43
C SER A 164 4.53 -17.39 -0.17
N ALA A 165 5.26 -18.51 -0.22
CA ALA A 165 6.17 -18.94 0.84
C ALA A 165 7.34 -17.96 1.01
N ALA A 166 7.99 -17.57 -0.10
CA ALA A 166 9.06 -16.58 -0.10
C ALA A 166 8.58 -15.22 0.40
N ASN A 167 7.40 -14.78 -0.01
CA ASN A 167 6.78 -13.55 0.47
C ASN A 167 6.53 -13.59 1.99
N THR A 168 6.02 -14.70 2.51
CA THR A 168 5.81 -14.89 3.96
C THR A 168 7.16 -14.89 4.71
N ASN A 169 8.18 -15.55 4.17
CA ASN A 169 9.54 -15.54 4.71
C ASN A 169 10.11 -14.11 4.77
N ALA A 170 9.99 -13.35 3.68
CA ALA A 170 10.47 -11.98 3.63
C ALA A 170 9.77 -11.07 4.65
N LEU A 171 8.47 -11.24 4.88
CA LEU A 171 7.74 -10.50 5.92
C LEU A 171 8.21 -10.88 7.34
N ILE A 172 8.62 -12.13 7.58
CA ILE A 172 9.25 -12.54 8.85
C ILE A 172 10.63 -11.89 8.99
N LEU A 173 11.44 -11.92 7.93
CA LEU A 173 12.76 -11.29 7.90
C LEU A 173 12.67 -9.77 8.13
N LEU A 174 11.64 -9.13 7.58
CA LEU A 174 11.32 -7.72 7.82
C LEU A 174 11.04 -7.46 9.30
N ASP A 175 10.19 -8.26 9.94
CA ASP A 175 9.90 -8.16 11.38
C ASP A 175 11.16 -8.39 12.24
N LEU A 176 12.09 -9.23 11.76
CA LEU A 176 13.40 -9.48 12.37
C LEU A 176 14.47 -8.42 12.02
N LYS A 177 14.11 -7.36 11.29
CA LYS A 177 15.01 -6.28 10.84
C LYS A 177 16.15 -6.73 9.91
N LYS A 178 15.99 -7.89 9.25
CA LYS A 178 16.93 -8.41 8.25
C LYS A 178 16.53 -7.94 6.85
N HIS A 179 16.57 -6.62 6.63
CA HIS A 179 15.98 -5.98 5.46
C HIS A 179 16.62 -6.40 4.13
N GLU A 180 17.95 -6.51 4.06
CA GLU A 180 18.65 -6.92 2.83
C GLU A 180 18.23 -8.33 2.38
N HIS A 181 18.19 -9.27 3.32
CA HIS A 181 17.78 -10.65 3.04
C HIS A 181 16.30 -10.73 2.66
N ALA A 182 15.44 -9.92 3.31
CA ALA A 182 14.03 -9.82 2.93
C ALA A 182 13.86 -9.34 1.49
N LEU A 183 14.64 -8.35 1.08
CA LEU A 183 14.62 -7.79 -0.28
C LEU A 183 15.07 -8.83 -1.32
N GLU A 184 16.16 -9.55 -1.07
CA GLU A 184 16.64 -10.62 -1.95
C GLU A 184 15.59 -11.70 -2.17
N VAL A 185 14.97 -12.18 -1.09
CA VAL A 185 13.92 -13.21 -1.15
C VAL A 185 12.69 -12.73 -1.94
N LEU A 186 12.29 -11.46 -1.78
CA LEU A 186 11.17 -10.89 -2.53
C LEU A 186 11.48 -10.75 -4.02
N TRP A 187 12.71 -10.39 -4.40
CA TRP A 187 13.10 -10.33 -5.82
C TRP A 187 13.05 -11.69 -6.48
N ILE A 188 13.52 -12.73 -5.80
CA ILE A 188 13.40 -14.12 -6.29
C ILE A 188 11.92 -14.49 -6.46
N ALA A 189 11.07 -14.16 -5.49
CA ALA A 189 9.63 -14.40 -5.58
C ALA A 189 8.98 -13.66 -6.76
N TYR A 190 9.39 -12.42 -7.02
CA TYR A 190 8.88 -11.62 -8.14
C TYR A 190 9.31 -12.19 -9.49
N GLU A 191 10.58 -12.59 -9.62
CA GLU A 191 11.13 -13.18 -10.84
C GLU A 191 10.44 -14.50 -11.23
N GLU A 192 10.06 -15.31 -10.24
CA GLU A 192 9.23 -16.51 -10.45
C GLU A 192 7.83 -16.16 -10.97
N LEU A 193 7.24 -15.06 -10.49
CA LEU A 193 5.86 -14.69 -10.79
C LEU A 193 5.68 -13.85 -12.06
N LYS A 194 6.69 -13.11 -12.53
CA LYS A 194 6.52 -12.11 -13.60
C LYS A 194 6.00 -12.69 -14.92
N ASN A 195 6.22 -13.97 -15.16
CA ASN A 195 5.76 -14.68 -16.36
C ASN A 195 4.52 -15.55 -16.10
N THR A 196 3.98 -15.54 -14.87
CA THR A 196 2.78 -16.29 -14.50
C THR A 196 1.52 -15.45 -14.71
N LYS A 197 0.36 -16.12 -14.71
CA LYS A 197 -0.94 -15.44 -14.82
C LYS A 197 -1.39 -14.78 -13.49
N HIS A 198 -0.64 -14.95 -12.41
CA HIS A 198 -1.01 -14.49 -11.07
C HIS A 198 -0.56 -13.05 -10.79
N LEU A 199 -1.07 -12.12 -11.60
CA LEU A 199 -0.67 -10.71 -11.57
C LEU A 199 -0.89 -10.06 -10.19
N THR A 200 -2.00 -10.35 -9.52
CA THR A 200 -2.30 -9.80 -8.18
C THR A 200 -1.23 -10.17 -7.14
N LEU A 201 -0.73 -11.40 -7.18
CA LEU A 201 0.32 -11.84 -6.27
C LEU A 201 1.65 -11.15 -6.58
N ALA A 202 2.00 -11.01 -7.86
CA ALA A 202 3.20 -10.29 -8.29
C ALA A 202 3.17 -8.82 -7.84
N ILE A 203 2.02 -8.15 -7.99
CA ILE A 203 1.82 -6.78 -7.50
C ILE A 203 1.95 -6.71 -5.97
N GLY A 204 1.39 -7.69 -5.24
CA GLY A 204 1.56 -7.79 -3.79
C GLY A 204 3.02 -7.91 -3.35
N VAL A 205 3.82 -8.72 -4.07
CA VAL A 205 5.27 -8.84 -3.83
C VAL A 205 5.98 -7.51 -4.11
N LEU A 206 5.65 -6.80 -5.20
CA LEU A 206 6.19 -5.47 -5.47
C LEU A 206 5.84 -4.45 -4.37
N GLY A 207 4.62 -4.51 -3.85
CA GLY A 207 4.21 -3.71 -2.69
C GLY A 207 5.10 -3.98 -1.47
N ASN A 208 5.37 -5.26 -1.18
CA ASN A 208 6.26 -5.65 -0.08
C ASN A 208 7.72 -5.25 -0.32
N ILE A 209 8.20 -5.28 -1.58
CA ILE A 209 9.52 -4.73 -1.94
C ILE A 209 9.56 -3.23 -1.60
N GLY A 210 8.53 -2.48 -1.96
CA GLY A 210 8.39 -1.08 -1.59
C GLY A 210 8.41 -0.83 -0.08
N ILE A 211 7.75 -1.70 0.70
CA ILE A 211 7.77 -1.65 2.17
C ILE A 211 9.19 -1.90 2.70
N VAL A 212 9.88 -2.95 2.24
CA VAL A 212 11.24 -3.25 2.69
C VAL A 212 12.20 -2.11 2.37
N LEU A 213 12.11 -1.53 1.16
CA LEU A 213 12.91 -0.38 0.76
C LEU A 213 12.66 0.85 1.65
N PHE A 214 11.41 1.06 2.08
CA PHE A 214 11.09 2.13 3.03
C PHE A 214 11.79 1.91 4.37
N GLU A 215 11.73 0.70 4.92
CA GLU A 215 12.42 0.35 6.19
C GLU A 215 13.95 0.43 6.08
N MET A 216 14.52 0.21 4.89
CA MET A 216 15.94 0.42 4.59
C MET A 216 16.33 1.91 4.47
N GLY A 217 15.36 2.84 4.48
CA GLY A 217 15.60 4.27 4.30
C GLY A 217 15.70 4.71 2.83
N GLN A 218 15.53 3.81 1.86
CA GLN A 218 15.54 4.12 0.42
C GLN A 218 14.19 4.67 -0.05
N LYS A 219 13.81 5.84 0.48
CA LYS A 219 12.46 6.39 0.35
C LYS A 219 12.03 6.69 -1.09
N ASP A 220 12.94 7.15 -1.94
CA ASP A 220 12.61 7.45 -3.34
C ASP A 220 12.24 6.18 -4.12
N ALA A 221 13.04 5.12 -3.97
CA ALA A 221 12.75 3.81 -4.57
C ALA A 221 11.47 3.20 -3.98
N ALA A 222 11.31 3.26 -2.66
CA ALA A 222 10.11 2.79 -1.98
C ALA A 222 8.85 3.46 -2.54
N LYS A 223 8.88 4.79 -2.75
CA LYS A 223 7.76 5.54 -3.30
C LYS A 223 7.34 5.03 -4.68
N VAL A 224 8.29 4.68 -5.53
CA VAL A 224 8.01 4.15 -6.88
C VAL A 224 7.26 2.83 -6.78
N TYR A 225 7.79 1.85 -6.05
CA TYR A 225 7.18 0.53 -5.93
C TYR A 225 5.83 0.55 -5.20
N LEU A 226 5.72 1.33 -4.13
CA LEU A 226 4.46 1.48 -3.39
C LEU A 226 3.37 2.14 -4.24
N ASN A 227 3.70 3.18 -5.03
CA ASN A 227 2.72 3.81 -5.91
C ASN A 227 2.33 2.89 -7.08
N LEU A 228 3.28 2.14 -7.64
CA LEU A 228 2.99 1.16 -8.67
C LEU A 228 2.01 0.11 -8.16
N ALA A 229 2.28 -0.45 -6.98
CA ALA A 229 1.40 -1.44 -6.37
C ALA A 229 0.04 -0.85 -6.01
N TYR A 230 -0.01 0.35 -5.42
CA TYR A 230 -1.25 1.02 -5.06
C TYR A 230 -2.16 1.27 -6.27
N LYS A 231 -1.60 1.71 -7.41
CA LYS A 231 -2.38 1.99 -8.63
C LYS A 231 -2.84 0.73 -9.36
N ALA A 232 -2.12 -0.39 -9.20
CA ALA A 232 -2.42 -1.63 -9.91
C ALA A 232 -3.40 -2.53 -9.15
N LEU A 233 -3.57 -2.32 -7.83
CA LEU A 233 -4.51 -3.08 -7.00
C LEU A 233 -5.92 -2.46 -7.06
N ASP A 234 -6.94 -3.32 -7.00
CA ASP A 234 -8.33 -2.91 -6.93
C ASP A 234 -8.71 -2.58 -5.46
N PRO A 235 -9.21 -1.36 -5.17
CA PRO A 235 -9.63 -0.91 -3.83
C PRO A 235 -10.65 -1.80 -3.14
N GLU A 236 -11.59 -2.38 -3.88
CA GLU A 236 -12.63 -3.24 -3.33
C GLU A 236 -12.13 -4.67 -3.11
N ASN A 237 -11.31 -5.18 -4.03
CA ASN A 237 -10.87 -6.57 -4.02
C ASN A 237 -9.60 -6.81 -3.19
N ASN A 238 -8.76 -5.79 -2.98
CA ASN A 238 -7.46 -5.93 -2.31
C ASN A 238 -7.31 -5.01 -1.09
N LYS A 239 -8.38 -4.84 -0.32
CA LYS A 239 -8.46 -3.93 0.84
C LYS A 239 -7.28 -4.05 1.79
N ARG A 240 -6.89 -5.28 2.16
CA ARG A 240 -5.76 -5.52 3.07
C ARG A 240 -4.44 -4.99 2.52
N ALA A 241 -4.10 -5.32 1.28
CA ALA A 241 -2.84 -4.92 0.67
C ALA A 241 -2.79 -3.39 0.50
N ILE A 242 -3.90 -2.80 0.04
CA ILE A 242 -4.03 -1.34 -0.11
C ILE A 242 -3.91 -0.63 1.22
N ARG A 243 -4.52 -1.13 2.29
CA ARG A 243 -4.40 -0.57 3.64
C ARG A 243 -2.95 -0.58 4.15
N GLN A 244 -2.21 -1.65 3.88
CA GLN A 244 -0.80 -1.73 4.25
C GLN A 244 0.02 -0.72 3.46
N ILE A 245 -0.11 -0.69 2.13
CA ILE A 245 0.62 0.23 1.27
C ILE A 245 0.28 1.69 1.59
N SER A 246 -0.99 2.02 1.81
CA SER A 246 -1.45 3.38 2.10
C SER A 246 -0.90 3.91 3.42
N LYS A 247 -0.72 3.05 4.43
CA LYS A 247 -0.05 3.40 5.69
C LYS A 247 1.37 3.91 5.46
N TYR A 248 2.14 3.24 4.60
CA TYR A 248 3.50 3.63 4.27
C TYR A 248 3.53 4.92 3.43
N LEU A 249 2.68 5.02 2.40
CA LEU A 249 2.57 6.25 1.59
C LEU A 249 2.17 7.47 2.43
N THR A 250 1.25 7.30 3.39
CA THR A 250 0.82 8.36 4.31
C THR A 250 1.95 8.78 5.24
N THR A 251 2.69 7.81 5.81
CA THR A 251 3.87 8.10 6.64
C THR A 251 4.91 8.92 5.86
N MET A 252 5.20 8.55 4.61
CA MET A 252 6.12 9.27 3.73
C MET A 252 5.64 10.70 3.42
N ALA A 253 4.33 10.88 3.21
CA ALA A 253 3.73 12.20 3.01
C ALA A 253 3.82 13.06 4.27
N ALA A 254 3.55 12.50 5.45
CA ALA A 254 3.64 13.19 6.73
C ALA A 254 5.09 13.59 7.07
N GLU A 255 6.07 12.72 6.82
CA GLU A 255 7.49 13.06 6.97
C GLU A 255 7.92 14.17 5.99
N SER A 256 7.37 14.17 4.78
CA SER A 256 7.62 15.23 3.80
C SER A 256 7.06 16.57 4.30
N GLN A 257 5.82 16.57 4.82
CA GLN A 257 5.17 17.76 5.40
C GLN A 257 5.86 18.27 6.68
N GLY A 258 6.30 17.38 7.58
CA GLY A 258 7.08 17.74 8.79
C GLY A 258 8.53 18.14 8.51
N SER A 259 9.00 17.91 7.28
CA SER A 259 10.32 18.33 6.80
C SER A 259 10.30 19.65 6.02
N ALA A 260 9.13 20.17 5.66
CA ALA A 260 9.03 21.48 5.04
C ALA A 260 9.43 22.56 6.05
N ASP A 261 10.41 23.37 5.66
CA ASP A 261 10.81 24.55 6.40
C ASP A 261 9.73 25.65 6.29
N LEU A 262 9.13 25.77 5.11
CA LEU A 262 8.06 26.72 4.79
C LEU A 262 6.94 25.99 4.01
N ILE A 263 5.70 26.19 4.44
CA ILE A 263 4.50 25.73 3.75
C ILE A 263 3.76 26.98 3.28
N PHE A 264 3.62 27.17 1.97
CA PHE A 264 2.95 28.32 1.36
C PHE A 264 1.54 27.93 0.92
N ASP A 265 0.53 28.56 1.51
CA ASP A 265 -0.87 28.42 1.14
C ASP A 265 -1.25 29.53 0.16
N LEU A 266 -1.41 29.14 -1.11
CA LEU A 266 -1.72 30.06 -2.20
C LEU A 266 -3.11 30.68 -2.07
N ASP A 267 -4.08 29.93 -1.56
CA ASP A 267 -5.49 30.34 -1.52
C ASP A 267 -5.72 31.33 -0.37
N ASN A 268 -5.12 31.05 0.79
CA ASN A 268 -5.29 31.87 1.98
C ASN A 268 -4.21 32.95 2.14
N HIS A 269 -3.31 33.12 1.15
CA HIS A 269 -2.21 34.07 1.18
C HIS A 269 -1.40 34.02 2.49
N SER A 270 -1.17 32.81 3.02
CA SER A 270 -0.54 32.60 4.32
C SER A 270 0.61 31.61 4.23
N VAL A 271 1.56 31.72 5.14
CA VAL A 271 2.75 30.86 5.19
C VAL A 271 2.85 30.24 6.57
N VAL A 272 3.15 28.96 6.65
CA VAL A 272 3.47 28.30 7.91
C VAL A 272 4.96 27.98 7.90
N GLU A 273 5.70 28.58 8.81
CA GLU A 273 7.11 28.23 9.05
C GLU A 273 7.19 27.29 10.24
N LYS A 274 8.12 26.34 10.19
CA LYS A 274 8.22 25.22 11.14
C LYS A 274 8.30 25.63 12.62
N ASN A 275 9.01 26.71 12.94
CA ASN A 275 9.28 27.19 14.31
C ASN A 275 8.49 28.47 14.66
N VAL A 276 8.23 29.34 13.69
CA VAL A 276 7.50 30.60 13.85
C VAL A 276 5.98 30.37 13.82
N GLY A 277 5.52 29.33 13.13
CA GLY A 277 4.11 29.00 12.98
C GLY A 277 3.45 29.74 11.81
N ARG A 278 2.13 29.93 11.89
CA ARG A 278 1.34 30.54 10.81
C ARG A 278 1.52 32.06 10.77
N ILE A 279 1.90 32.55 9.59
CA ILE A 279 2.12 33.95 9.23
C ILE A 279 1.07 34.33 8.20
N ASP A 280 0.21 35.28 8.58
CA ASP A 280 -0.81 35.83 7.71
C ASP A 280 -0.36 37.21 7.21
N PHE A 281 -0.23 37.38 5.89
CA PHE A 281 0.21 38.62 5.28
C PHE A 281 -0.90 39.68 5.22
N LYS A 282 -2.17 39.32 5.43
CA LYS A 282 -3.33 40.23 5.37
C LYS A 282 -3.25 41.15 4.13
N ASN A 283 -3.16 42.47 4.35
CA ASN A 283 -3.09 43.47 3.28
C ASN A 283 -1.64 43.82 2.84
N GLN A 284 -0.64 43.02 3.20
CA GLN A 284 0.77 43.27 2.87
C GLN A 284 1.18 42.61 1.54
N PHE A 285 0.45 42.91 0.46
CA PHE A 285 0.59 42.27 -0.85
C PHE A 285 2.02 42.28 -1.41
N ILE A 286 2.76 43.38 -1.23
CA ILE A 286 4.15 43.51 -1.69
C ILE A 286 5.06 42.45 -1.04
N LEU A 287 4.89 42.16 0.26
CA LEU A 287 5.69 41.14 0.95
C LEU A 287 5.36 39.74 0.45
N LEU A 288 4.08 39.49 0.20
CA LEU A 288 3.59 38.23 -0.33
C LEU A 288 4.09 37.99 -1.76
N ASP A 289 3.98 38.99 -2.64
CA ASP A 289 4.44 38.92 -4.03
C ASP A 289 5.95 38.71 -4.10
N LEU A 290 6.70 39.41 -3.25
CA LEU A 290 8.14 39.23 -3.12
C LEU A 290 8.50 37.81 -2.66
N LEU A 291 7.80 37.29 -1.65
CA LEU A 291 8.01 35.92 -1.17
C LEU A 291 7.64 34.89 -2.23
N LYS A 292 6.52 35.09 -2.94
CA LYS A 292 6.06 34.22 -4.03
C LYS A 292 7.10 34.16 -5.15
N LEU A 293 7.64 35.31 -5.57
CA LEU A 293 8.70 35.37 -6.57
C LEU A 293 9.93 34.53 -6.17
N PHE A 294 10.35 34.65 -4.91
CA PHE A 294 11.47 33.91 -4.35
C PHE A 294 11.21 32.40 -4.26
N ILE A 295 10.02 32.00 -3.79
CA ILE A 295 9.64 30.59 -3.65
C ILE A 295 9.54 29.91 -5.01
N SER A 296 8.97 30.59 -6.01
CA SER A 296 8.87 30.07 -7.37
C SER A 296 10.22 29.89 -8.06
N ASN A 297 11.29 30.53 -7.58
CA ASN A 297 12.62 30.53 -8.20
C ASN A 297 13.74 30.36 -7.16
N GLN A 298 13.68 29.28 -6.38
CA GLN A 298 14.68 29.00 -5.33
C GLN A 298 16.12 29.00 -5.87
N GLY A 299 17.02 29.65 -5.14
CA GLY A 299 18.43 29.77 -5.51
C GLY A 299 18.74 30.78 -6.62
N HIS A 300 17.73 31.34 -7.30
CA HIS A 300 17.95 32.37 -8.31
C HIS A 300 18.19 33.74 -7.67
N ILE A 301 19.21 34.45 -8.15
CA ILE A 301 19.57 35.80 -7.67
C ILE A 301 18.81 36.84 -8.48
N PHE A 302 17.87 37.51 -7.84
CA PHE A 302 17.14 38.62 -8.43
C PHE A 302 17.84 39.94 -8.20
N SER A 303 18.09 40.69 -9.27
CA SER A 303 18.66 42.04 -9.18
C SER A 303 17.67 43.02 -8.55
N LYS A 304 18.17 44.11 -7.97
CA LYS A 304 17.31 45.16 -7.40
C LYS A 304 16.36 45.77 -8.43
N GLU A 305 16.86 46.01 -9.64
CA GLU A 305 16.09 46.49 -10.78
C GLU A 305 14.93 45.55 -11.11
N TYR A 306 15.22 44.24 -11.25
CA TYR A 306 14.20 43.24 -11.54
C TYR A 306 13.12 43.19 -10.46
N LEU A 307 13.52 43.22 -9.18
CA LEU A 307 12.58 43.23 -8.06
C LEU A 307 11.62 44.43 -8.15
N VAL A 308 12.11 45.62 -8.48
CA VAL A 308 11.30 46.84 -8.58
C VAL A 308 10.32 46.78 -9.75
N GLU A 309 10.78 46.32 -10.90
CA GLU A 309 9.93 46.19 -12.09
C GLU A 309 8.83 45.12 -11.91
N HIS A 310 9.13 44.01 -11.24
CA HIS A 310 8.20 42.87 -11.16
C HIS A 310 7.31 42.89 -9.92
N VAL A 311 7.81 43.35 -8.77
CA VAL A 311 7.04 43.41 -7.51
C VAL A 311 6.36 44.75 -7.33
N TRP A 312 7.06 45.86 -7.62
CA TRP A 312 6.50 47.21 -7.47
C TRP A 312 5.91 47.80 -8.76
N LYS A 313 6.21 47.22 -9.93
CA LYS A 313 5.74 47.69 -11.25
C LYS A 313 6.14 49.15 -11.51
N GLN A 314 7.38 49.49 -11.16
CA GLN A 314 7.97 50.83 -11.29
C GLN A 314 9.28 50.76 -12.07
N ASN A 315 9.66 51.87 -12.71
CA ASN A 315 11.00 52.00 -13.27
C ASN A 315 12.03 52.13 -12.13
N TYR A 316 13.15 51.44 -12.27
CA TYR A 316 14.17 51.42 -11.24
C TYR A 316 14.90 52.76 -11.15
N ASP A 317 14.92 53.30 -9.92
CA ASP A 317 15.68 54.49 -9.54
C ASP A 317 16.44 54.18 -8.24
N PRO A 318 17.79 54.10 -8.27
CA PRO A 318 18.60 53.77 -7.10
C PRO A 318 18.38 54.67 -5.89
N GLU A 319 18.12 55.98 -6.07
CA GLU A 319 18.02 56.92 -4.95
C GLU A 319 16.79 56.66 -4.08
N VAL A 320 15.71 56.21 -4.70
CA VAL A 320 14.43 55.94 -4.02
C VAL A 320 14.29 54.46 -3.67
N HIS A 321 14.66 53.56 -4.59
CA HIS A 321 14.27 52.16 -4.50
C HIS A 321 15.23 51.31 -3.68
N ASP A 322 16.52 51.66 -3.57
CA ASP A 322 17.47 50.87 -2.78
C ASP A 322 17.02 50.74 -1.32
N ASN A 323 16.61 51.86 -0.72
CA ASN A 323 16.10 51.88 0.64
C ASN A 323 14.75 51.14 0.74
N LYS A 324 13.86 51.31 -0.25
CA LYS A 324 12.55 50.65 -0.31
C LYS A 324 12.67 49.13 -0.34
N ILE A 325 13.57 48.60 -1.18
CA ILE A 325 13.88 47.16 -1.26
C ILE A 325 14.44 46.68 0.08
N TYR A 326 15.43 47.39 0.62
CA TYR A 326 16.07 47.02 1.88
C TYR A 326 15.07 46.94 3.03
N VAL A 327 14.22 47.96 3.20
CA VAL A 327 13.18 47.99 4.24
C VAL A 327 12.16 46.87 4.05
N THR A 328 11.79 46.55 2.81
CA THR A 328 10.82 45.49 2.50
C THR A 328 11.39 44.10 2.77
N ILE A 329 12.62 43.81 2.33
CA ILE A 329 13.32 42.56 2.64
C ILE A 329 13.50 42.41 4.15
N LYS A 330 13.85 43.49 4.85
CA LYS A 330 13.96 43.51 6.31
C LYS A 330 12.65 43.15 6.99
N ARG A 331 11.52 43.69 6.53
CA ARG A 331 10.18 43.34 7.03
C ARG A 331 9.82 41.89 6.74
N LEU A 332 10.10 41.40 5.52
CA LEU A 332 9.83 40.03 5.14
C LEU A 332 10.60 39.05 6.02
N ARG A 333 11.90 39.29 6.23
CA ARG A 333 12.75 38.47 7.11
C ARG A 333 12.23 38.43 8.55
N LYS A 334 11.79 39.57 9.10
CA LYS A 334 11.21 39.59 10.46
C LYS A 334 9.96 38.72 10.61
N LEU A 335 9.25 38.45 9.52
CA LEU A 335 8.05 37.62 9.55
C LEU A 335 8.38 36.14 9.38
N ILE A 336 9.27 35.80 8.44
CA ILE A 336 9.46 34.41 8.02
C ILE A 336 10.72 33.75 8.59
N GLU A 337 11.70 34.50 9.08
CA GLU A 337 12.94 33.92 9.60
C GLU A 337 12.75 33.51 11.07
N PRO A 338 13.19 32.31 11.48
CA PRO A 338 13.11 31.88 12.87
C PRO A 338 14.03 32.70 13.79
N ASP A 339 15.16 33.17 13.26
CA ASP A 339 16.06 34.13 13.89
C ASP A 339 16.39 35.23 12.87
N TYR A 340 16.04 36.47 13.21
CA TYR A 340 16.23 37.62 12.34
C TYR A 340 17.71 37.96 12.11
N ASP A 341 18.56 37.78 13.13
CA ASP A 341 19.99 38.14 13.05
C ASP A 341 20.79 37.04 12.32
N LYS A 342 20.24 35.83 12.24
CA LYS A 342 20.81 34.68 11.51
C LYS A 342 19.83 34.16 10.46
N PRO A 343 19.68 34.87 9.32
CA PRO A 343 18.70 34.52 8.30
C PRO A 343 19.00 33.14 7.69
N LYS A 344 17.97 32.32 7.60
CA LYS A 344 17.97 30.95 7.04
C LYS A 344 17.43 30.92 5.61
N TYR A 345 16.47 31.78 5.28
CA TYR A 345 15.73 31.74 4.02
C TYR A 345 16.25 32.74 3.00
N ILE A 346 16.20 34.04 3.29
CA ILE A 346 16.52 35.08 2.31
C ILE A 346 17.95 35.56 2.52
N PHE A 347 18.78 35.53 1.49
CA PHE A 347 20.18 35.97 1.52
C PHE A 347 20.44 37.16 0.60
N ARG A 348 21.47 37.94 0.94
CA ARG A 348 21.95 39.07 0.12
C ARG A 348 23.06 38.58 -0.80
N ALA A 349 23.00 38.97 -2.07
CA ALA A 349 24.05 38.80 -3.07
C ALA A 349 24.64 40.16 -3.46
N LYS A 350 25.70 40.16 -4.29
CA LYS A 350 26.42 41.39 -4.71
C LYS A 350 25.48 42.47 -5.28
N ASN A 351 24.52 42.07 -6.13
CA ASN A 351 23.59 42.99 -6.81
C ASN A 351 22.10 42.69 -6.52
N GLY A 352 21.78 41.99 -5.43
CA GLY A 352 20.41 41.52 -5.26
C GLY A 352 20.16 40.60 -4.06
N TYR A 353 19.08 39.83 -4.16
CA TYR A 353 18.62 38.91 -3.11
C TYR A 353 18.19 37.57 -3.72
N TYR A 354 18.24 36.52 -2.92
CA TYR A 354 17.80 35.18 -3.32
C TYR A 354 17.28 34.38 -2.12
N LEU A 355 16.49 33.35 -2.43
CA LEU A 355 16.05 32.36 -1.45
C LEU A 355 17.02 31.18 -1.42
N ASN A 356 17.36 30.72 -0.24
CA ASN A 356 18.24 29.58 -0.02
C ASN A 356 17.73 28.33 -0.75
N LYS A 357 18.58 27.74 -1.60
CA LYS A 357 18.26 26.52 -2.36
C LYS A 357 18.08 25.29 -1.46
N SER A 358 18.69 25.30 -0.27
CA SER A 358 18.62 24.19 0.67
C SER A 358 17.33 24.18 1.50
N SER A 359 16.50 25.23 1.41
CA SER A 359 15.24 25.31 2.15
C SER A 359 14.17 24.44 1.52
N LYS A 360 13.54 23.58 2.34
CA LYS A 360 12.46 22.69 1.87
C LYS A 360 11.15 23.46 1.88
N ILE A 361 10.60 23.76 0.70
CA ILE A 361 9.35 24.52 0.59
C ILE A 361 8.26 23.65 -0.04
N GLN A 362 7.09 23.68 0.58
CA GLN A 362 5.91 22.98 0.09
C GLN A 362 4.83 24.00 -0.33
N MET A 363 4.26 23.82 -1.51
CA MET A 363 3.10 24.57 -1.97
C MET A 363 1.84 23.78 -1.65
N LEU A 364 0.89 24.39 -0.94
CA LEU A 364 -0.47 23.87 -0.83
C LEU A 364 -1.28 24.44 -1.98
N GLU A 365 -1.56 23.60 -2.98
CA GLU A 365 -2.63 23.83 -3.93
C GLU A 365 -3.85 23.05 -3.43
N ASN A 366 -4.88 23.72 -2.91
CA ASN A 366 -6.17 23.07 -2.83
C ASN A 366 -6.73 23.06 -4.26
N ARG A 367 -6.32 22.07 -5.05
CA ARG A 367 -7.18 21.66 -6.16
C ARG A 367 -8.45 21.16 -5.51
N ALA A 368 -9.48 21.98 -5.54
CA ALA A 368 -10.84 21.49 -5.51
C ALA A 368 -10.95 20.49 -6.68
N GLU A 369 -10.75 19.20 -6.39
CA GLU A 369 -11.28 18.13 -7.22
C GLU A 369 -12.80 18.33 -7.24
N GLY A 370 -13.27 19.04 -8.26
CA GLY A 370 -14.66 19.45 -8.33
C GLY A 370 -14.91 20.54 -9.37
N ALA A 371 -14.56 20.29 -10.64
CA ALA A 371 -15.23 20.86 -11.81
C ALA A 371 -14.65 20.28 -13.11
N LEU A 372 -15.11 19.07 -13.48
CA LEU A 372 -15.69 18.66 -14.77
C LEU A 372 -15.55 17.15 -14.97
#